data_AF-A0A6B1EVI7-F1
#
_entry.id   AF-A0A6B1EVI7-F1
#
_cell.length_a   1.000
_cell.length_b   1.000
_cell.length_c   1.000
_cell.angle_alpha   90.00
_cell.angle_beta   90.00
_cell.angle_gamma   90.00
#
_symmetry.space_group_name_H-M   'P 1'
#
loop_
_entity.id
_entity.type
_entity.pdbx_description
1 polymer ?
#
loop_
_entity_poly.entity_id
_entity_poly.type
_entity_poly.pdbx_seq_one_letter_code
_entity_poly.pdbx_strand_id
1 'polypeptide(L)'
;MTVTGIVIKNIIRKLLAGQDYRSEVLSLINAEFLQYVVDFFKRIAWAKLDNENVTADWYKKELLCLDSLTKEEVAVHSGLNMKTISNMYNSASKQIVLEASLEHYDTLYDAINSLTEQDNIDVALTIKFRDVSVDLNINESLIVINTLAVKRSALRGGYWSTAGKQVEKPLMIALCALFKVPKKYYDQRNLPESQRESDFYLFDDTGKDYPGEVKLMGKGNPESADAVYARDSRFLVANKLSDTNKQQMDSEGILWVELQTENGYKRFEEVLKTLSIPYEPFTGDLQSTLDRILPVILSDDVQDSVTPEVVLSESEQRNESGSELLVEF
;
A
#
# COMPACT_ATOMS: atom_id res chain seq x y z
N MET A 1 5.95 -5.32 4.37
CA MET A 1 4.80 -4.48 4.79
C MET A 1 3.57 -5.02 4.09
N THR A 2 2.46 -5.13 4.80
CA THR A 2 1.20 -5.66 4.26
C THR A 2 0.09 -4.72 4.71
N VAL A 3 -0.74 -4.26 3.78
CA VAL A 3 -1.92 -3.46 4.13
C VAL A 3 -3.03 -4.42 4.52
N THR A 4 -3.73 -4.14 5.60
CA THR A 4 -4.79 -5.04 6.08
C THR A 4 -5.97 -5.05 5.12
N GLY A 5 -6.70 -6.17 5.05
CA GLY A 5 -7.91 -6.28 4.20
C GLY A 5 -8.94 -5.19 4.51
N ILE A 6 -9.03 -4.72 5.75
CA ILE A 6 -9.90 -3.60 6.15
C ILE A 6 -9.50 -2.30 5.44
N VAL A 7 -8.20 -1.98 5.39
CA VAL A 7 -7.72 -0.77 4.71
C VAL A 7 -7.95 -0.89 3.20
N ILE A 8 -7.70 -2.07 2.60
CA ILE A 8 -7.99 -2.32 1.18
C ILE A 8 -9.49 -2.14 0.89
N LYS A 9 -10.37 -2.69 1.73
CA LYS A 9 -11.83 -2.49 1.65
C LYS A 9 -12.18 -1.00 1.63
N ASN A 10 -11.65 -0.22 2.56
CA ASN A 10 -11.93 1.21 2.66
C ASN A 10 -11.42 1.99 1.45
N ILE A 11 -10.24 1.66 0.93
CA ILE A 11 -9.69 2.27 -0.28
C ILE A 11 -10.62 2.04 -1.46
N ILE A 12 -11.06 0.80 -1.70
CA ILE A 12 -11.96 0.46 -2.81
C ILE A 12 -13.30 1.18 -2.68
N ARG A 13 -13.88 1.23 -1.47
CA ARG A 13 -15.11 2.00 -1.22
C ARG A 13 -14.96 3.46 -1.59
N LYS A 14 -13.87 4.10 -1.17
CA LYS A 14 -13.61 5.51 -1.48
C LYS A 14 -13.43 5.72 -2.97
N LEU A 15 -12.62 4.88 -3.63
CA LEU A 15 -12.40 4.95 -5.08
C LEU A 15 -13.72 4.84 -5.85
N LEU A 16 -14.52 3.81 -5.60
CA LEU A 16 -15.78 3.59 -6.32
C LEU A 16 -16.83 4.65 -6.00
N ALA A 17 -16.76 5.29 -4.82
CA ALA A 17 -17.63 6.41 -4.45
C ALA A 17 -17.16 7.78 -4.96
N GLY A 18 -16.12 7.86 -5.80
CA GLY A 18 -15.61 9.15 -6.29
C GLY A 18 -14.72 9.91 -5.32
N GLN A 19 -14.28 9.28 -4.23
CA GLN A 19 -13.60 9.93 -3.10
C GLN A 19 -12.09 9.67 -3.09
N ASP A 20 -11.34 10.52 -2.38
CA ASP A 20 -9.90 10.36 -2.19
C ASP A 20 -9.58 9.31 -1.11
N TYR A 21 -8.90 8.23 -1.51
CA TYR A 21 -8.47 7.15 -0.64
C TYR A 21 -7.24 7.47 0.22
N ARG A 22 -6.49 8.54 -0.09
CA ARG A 22 -5.18 8.85 0.54
C ARG A 22 -5.23 8.96 2.06
N SER A 23 -6.38 9.38 2.60
CA SER A 23 -6.62 9.46 4.04
C SER A 23 -6.51 8.09 4.75
N GLU A 24 -6.89 7.00 4.09
CA GLU A 24 -6.75 5.64 4.64
C GLU A 24 -5.28 5.23 4.76
N VAL A 25 -4.51 5.44 3.70
CA VAL A 25 -3.07 5.11 3.67
C VAL A 25 -2.31 5.99 4.66
N LEU A 26 -2.60 7.29 4.73
CA LEU A 26 -1.98 8.21 5.69
C LEU A 26 -2.24 7.81 7.14
N SER A 27 -3.47 7.38 7.45
CA SER A 27 -3.84 6.94 8.80
C SER A 27 -3.04 5.70 9.21
N LEU A 28 -2.85 4.74 8.30
CA LEU A 28 -2.02 3.56 8.54
C LEU A 28 -0.55 3.92 8.77
N ILE A 29 0.04 4.76 7.91
CA ILE A 29 1.43 5.24 8.06
C ILE A 29 1.60 5.95 9.41
N ASN A 30 0.62 6.76 9.83
CA ASN A 30 0.65 7.45 11.13
C ASN A 30 0.63 6.48 12.30
N ALA A 31 -0.31 5.53 12.30
CA ALA A 31 -0.42 4.54 13.37
C ALA A 31 0.86 3.72 13.53
N GLU A 32 1.39 3.18 12.41
CA GLU A 32 2.61 2.37 12.46
C GLU A 32 3.85 3.17 12.84
N PHE A 33 3.97 4.41 12.34
CA PHE A 33 5.10 5.26 12.70
C PHE A 33 5.08 5.61 14.19
N LEU A 34 3.93 5.98 14.74
CA LEU A 34 3.83 6.33 16.15
C LEU A 34 4.06 5.12 17.06
N GLN A 35 3.56 3.94 16.66
CA GLN A 35 3.87 2.69 17.38
C GLN A 35 5.37 2.41 17.36
N TYR A 36 6.02 2.52 16.20
CA TYR A 36 7.47 2.37 16.09
C TYR A 36 8.22 3.37 16.98
N VAL A 37 7.82 4.65 16.98
CA VAL A 37 8.44 5.70 17.82
C VAL A 37 8.40 5.30 19.29
N VAL A 38 7.24 4.84 19.77
CA VAL A 38 7.07 4.40 21.16
C VAL A 38 7.97 3.21 21.47
N ASP A 39 8.02 2.19 20.62
CA ASP A 39 8.82 0.99 20.87
C ASP A 39 10.33 1.25 20.74
N PHE A 40 10.72 2.12 19.83
CA PHE A 40 12.10 2.58 19.68
C PHE A 40 12.58 3.35 20.92
N PHE A 41 11.77 4.27 21.44
CA PHE A 41 12.12 4.98 22.68
C PHE A 41 12.16 4.07 23.90
N LYS A 42 11.24 3.10 24.02
CA LYS A 42 11.33 2.08 25.08
C LYS A 42 12.67 1.34 25.02
N ARG A 43 13.11 0.94 23.84
CA ARG A 43 14.39 0.24 23.66
C ARG A 43 15.57 1.08 24.15
N ILE A 44 15.61 2.37 23.80
CA ILE A 44 16.66 3.29 24.26
C ILE A 44 16.60 3.46 25.79
N ALA A 45 15.41 3.66 26.35
CA ALA A 45 15.23 3.82 27.78
C ALA A 45 15.68 2.59 28.58
N TRP A 46 15.28 1.38 28.14
CA TRP A 46 15.72 0.12 28.76
C TRP A 46 17.23 -0.03 28.70
N ALA A 47 17.84 0.26 27.55
CA ALA A 47 19.26 0.12 27.42
C ALA A 47 20.09 1.09 28.28
N LYS A 48 19.61 2.33 28.44
CA LYS A 48 20.21 3.34 29.34
C LYS A 48 20.01 2.97 30.81
N LEU A 49 18.94 2.25 31.16
CA LEU A 49 18.73 1.73 32.51
C LEU A 49 19.66 0.55 32.83
N ASP A 50 19.89 -0.32 31.84
CA ASP A 50 20.67 -1.55 32.01
C ASP A 50 22.20 -1.33 31.88
N ASN A 51 22.64 -0.21 31.29
CA ASN A 51 24.06 0.10 31.09
C ASN A 51 24.44 1.47 31.66
N GLU A 52 25.48 1.50 32.50
CA GLU A 52 25.98 2.74 33.12
C GLU A 52 26.62 3.71 32.12
N ASN A 53 27.04 3.28 30.93
CA ASN A 53 27.67 4.13 29.91
C ASN A 53 27.15 3.81 28.50
N VAL A 54 26.10 4.50 28.08
CA VAL A 54 25.66 4.50 26.69
C VAL A 54 26.47 5.55 25.91
N THR A 55 27.33 5.07 25.01
CA THR A 55 28.19 5.88 24.13
C THR A 55 27.76 5.76 22.67
N ALA A 56 28.38 6.51 21.75
CA ALA A 56 28.14 6.33 20.31
C ALA A 56 28.43 4.90 19.82
N ASP A 57 29.49 4.28 20.33
CA ASP A 57 29.82 2.87 20.05
C ASP A 57 28.71 1.92 20.51
N TRP A 58 28.02 2.26 21.60
CA TRP A 58 26.86 1.51 22.05
C TRP A 58 25.71 1.63 21.03
N TYR A 59 25.40 2.83 20.54
CA TYR A 59 24.34 3.00 19.53
C TYR A 59 24.65 2.23 18.25
N LYS A 60 25.91 2.29 17.78
CA LYS A 60 26.36 1.50 16.63
C LYS A 60 26.13 0.00 16.87
N LYS A 61 26.54 -0.52 18.03
CA LYS A 61 26.39 -1.94 18.38
C LYS A 61 24.92 -2.35 18.50
N GLU A 62 24.15 -1.61 19.29
CA GLU A 62 22.75 -1.93 19.57
C GLU A 62 21.88 -1.81 18.32
N LEU A 63 22.10 -0.76 17.52
CA LEU A 63 21.22 -0.46 16.41
C LEU A 63 21.59 -1.14 15.09
N LEU A 64 22.85 -1.56 14.92
CA LEU A 64 23.34 -2.11 13.65
C LEU A 64 23.90 -3.53 13.75
N CYS A 65 24.45 -3.93 14.90
CA CYS A 65 25.26 -5.15 15.01
C CYS A 65 24.56 -6.31 15.73
N LEU A 66 23.30 -6.16 16.19
CA LEU A 66 22.57 -7.27 16.78
C LEU A 66 22.08 -8.24 15.70
N ASP A 67 22.37 -9.53 15.89
CA ASP A 67 21.98 -10.59 14.94
C ASP A 67 20.46 -10.70 14.73
N SER A 68 19.67 -10.27 15.73
CA SER A 68 18.21 -10.26 15.68
C SER A 68 17.64 -9.20 14.75
N LEU A 69 18.44 -8.23 14.30
CA LEU A 69 17.97 -7.16 13.44
C LEU A 69 17.80 -7.64 12.00
N THR A 70 16.71 -7.20 11.39
CA THR A 70 16.49 -7.31 9.95
C THR A 70 17.39 -6.33 9.20
N LYS A 71 17.69 -6.63 7.93
CA LYS A 71 18.49 -5.70 7.10
C LYS A 71 17.78 -4.35 6.92
N GLU A 72 16.45 -4.35 6.88
CA GLU A 72 15.62 -3.15 6.82
C GLU A 72 15.77 -2.29 8.07
N GLU A 73 15.81 -2.90 9.25
CA GLU A 73 16.08 -2.21 10.51
C GLU A 73 17.49 -1.63 10.52
N VAL A 74 18.51 -2.43 10.18
CA VAL A 74 19.91 -1.95 10.12
C VAL A 74 20.02 -0.72 9.20
N ALA A 75 19.42 -0.75 8.02
CA ALA A 75 19.37 0.39 7.11
C ALA A 75 18.73 1.63 7.76
N VAL A 76 17.54 1.48 8.34
CA VAL A 76 16.82 2.61 8.95
C VAL A 76 17.60 3.21 10.12
N HIS A 77 18.16 2.37 10.97
CA HIS A 77 18.93 2.83 12.13
C HIS A 77 20.26 3.48 11.76
N SER A 78 20.85 3.14 10.61
CA SER A 78 22.03 3.83 10.10
C SER A 78 21.71 5.17 9.43
N GLY A 79 20.44 5.57 9.39
CA GLY A 79 19.99 6.77 8.70
C GLY A 79 19.78 6.58 7.18
N LEU A 80 19.70 5.33 6.70
CA LEU A 80 19.54 5.01 5.29
C LEU A 80 18.19 4.39 4.96
N ASN A 81 17.72 4.65 3.74
CA ASN A 81 16.59 3.94 3.17
C ASN A 81 17.10 2.72 2.36
N MET A 82 16.44 1.57 2.47
CA MET A 82 16.77 0.37 1.69
C MET A 82 16.84 0.61 0.18
N LYS A 83 15.98 1.48 -0.36
CA LYS A 83 15.99 1.86 -1.78
C LYS A 83 17.25 2.64 -2.14
N THR A 84 17.75 3.49 -1.24
CA THR A 84 19.01 4.22 -1.44
C THR A 84 20.17 3.24 -1.56
N ILE A 85 20.29 2.30 -0.62
CA ILE A 85 21.34 1.26 -0.66
C ILE A 85 21.21 0.44 -1.95
N SER A 86 20.00 -0.02 -2.27
CA SER A 86 19.75 -0.83 -3.47
C SER A 86 20.17 -0.10 -4.75
N ASN A 87 19.90 1.20 -4.84
CA ASN A 87 20.28 2.00 -6.01
C ASN A 87 21.78 2.31 -6.07
N MET A 88 22.43 2.55 -4.91
CA MET A 88 23.86 2.85 -4.85
C MET A 88 24.72 1.64 -5.18
N TYR A 89 24.34 0.46 -4.67
CA TYR A 89 25.14 -0.76 -4.78
C TYR A 89 24.57 -1.79 -5.77
N ASN A 90 23.45 -1.47 -6.44
CA ASN A 90 22.69 -2.39 -7.30
C ASN A 90 22.36 -3.74 -6.63
N SER A 91 22.21 -3.73 -5.30
CA SER A 91 21.98 -4.94 -4.51
C SER A 91 21.36 -4.62 -3.16
N ALA A 92 20.58 -5.57 -2.64
CA ALA A 92 19.93 -5.50 -1.33
C ALA A 92 20.28 -6.74 -0.47
N SER A 93 21.45 -7.34 -0.70
CA SER A 93 21.93 -8.47 0.11
C SER A 93 22.19 -8.02 1.56
N LYS A 94 22.03 -8.93 2.53
CA LYS A 94 22.23 -8.59 3.95
C LYS A 94 23.63 -8.04 4.21
N GLN A 95 24.65 -8.60 3.56
CA GLN A 95 26.04 -8.18 3.70
C GLN A 95 26.26 -6.74 3.19
N ILE A 96 25.77 -6.43 1.99
CA ILE A 96 25.92 -5.09 1.39
C ILE A 96 25.18 -4.05 2.22
N VAL A 97 23.99 -4.39 2.71
CA VAL A 97 23.22 -3.50 3.58
C VAL A 97 24.00 -3.22 4.87
N LEU A 98 24.56 -4.23 5.51
CA LEU A 98 25.33 -4.06 6.74
C LEU A 98 26.58 -3.19 6.51
N GLU A 99 27.34 -3.46 5.46
CA GLU A 99 28.54 -2.69 5.11
C GLU A 99 28.21 -1.21 4.84
N ALA A 100 27.24 -0.95 3.96
CA ALA A 100 26.80 0.40 3.63
C ALA A 100 26.23 1.14 4.86
N SER A 101 25.50 0.43 5.72
CA SER A 101 24.95 1.00 6.95
C SER A 101 26.04 1.37 7.96
N LEU A 102 27.07 0.54 8.14
CA LEU A 102 28.17 0.85 9.06
C LEU A 102 28.97 2.06 8.58
N GLU A 103 29.31 2.10 7.29
CA GLU A 103 30.05 3.22 6.67
C GLU A 103 29.26 4.54 6.77
N HIS A 104 27.97 4.50 6.45
CA HIS A 104 27.13 5.69 6.52
C HIS A 104 26.90 6.16 7.96
N TYR A 105 26.76 5.23 8.92
CA TYR A 105 26.59 5.60 10.32
C TYR A 105 27.80 6.37 10.85
N ASP A 106 29.02 5.93 10.52
CA ASP A 106 30.24 6.63 10.91
C ASP A 106 30.29 8.04 10.30
N THR A 107 29.97 8.15 9.00
CA THR A 107 29.89 9.44 8.30
C THR A 107 28.84 10.38 8.94
N LEU A 108 27.67 9.84 9.31
CA LEU A 108 26.61 10.59 9.97
C LEU A 108 27.05 11.08 11.36
N TYR A 109 27.72 10.21 12.12
CA TYR A 109 28.22 10.53 13.45
C TYR A 109 29.26 11.65 13.40
N ASP A 110 30.22 11.57 12.47
CA ASP A 110 31.24 12.60 12.28
C ASP A 110 30.62 13.95 11.87
N ALA A 111 29.61 13.92 10.99
CA ALA A 111 28.87 15.12 10.61
C ALA A 111 28.13 15.74 11.80
N ILE A 112 27.51 14.92 12.65
CA ILE A 112 26.85 15.37 13.88
C ILE A 112 27.87 16.01 14.84
N ASN A 113 28.98 15.33 15.14
CA ASN A 113 30.02 15.87 16.02
C ASN A 113 30.52 17.23 15.53
N SER A 114 30.84 17.31 14.24
CA SER A 114 31.33 18.56 13.61
C SER A 114 30.35 19.72 13.77
N LEU A 115 29.04 19.45 13.69
CA LEU A 115 28.00 20.46 13.89
C LEU A 115 27.90 20.89 15.36
N THR A 116 27.97 19.93 16.29
CA THR A 116 27.85 20.20 17.72
C THR A 116 29.05 20.94 18.33
N GLU A 117 30.23 20.85 17.70
CA GLU A 117 31.43 21.58 18.12
C GLU A 117 31.42 23.06 17.65
N GLN A 118 30.66 23.38 16.61
CA GLN A 118 30.67 24.70 15.97
C GLN A 118 29.62 25.67 16.53
N ASP A 119 28.52 25.17 17.10
CA ASP A 119 27.38 25.96 17.55
C ASP A 119 27.08 25.78 19.06
N ASN A 120 26.74 26.87 19.76
CA ASN A 120 26.27 26.85 21.15
C ASN A 120 24.78 26.44 21.29
N ILE A 121 24.31 25.53 20.44
CA ILE A 121 22.92 25.04 20.48
C ILE A 121 22.90 23.73 21.24
N ASP A 122 22.06 23.63 22.28
CA ASP A 122 21.82 22.39 23.01
C ASP A 122 20.45 21.82 22.63
N VAL A 123 20.43 20.55 22.22
CA VAL A 123 19.22 19.81 21.88
C VAL A 123 19.16 18.58 22.79
N ALA A 124 18.23 18.59 23.74
CA ALA A 124 18.02 17.48 24.66
C ALA A 124 16.67 16.81 24.41
N LEU A 125 16.69 15.48 24.26
CA LEU A 125 15.49 14.64 24.29
C LEU A 125 15.41 13.90 25.62
N THR A 126 14.37 14.17 26.38
CA THR A 126 14.06 13.44 27.62
C THR A 126 13.00 12.40 27.35
N ILE A 127 13.32 11.12 27.58
CA ILE A 127 12.39 10.00 27.49
C ILE A 127 11.90 9.69 28.91
N LYS A 128 10.60 9.92 29.16
CA LYS A 128 9.94 9.51 30.41
C LYS A 128 9.15 8.24 30.19
N PHE A 129 9.50 7.21 30.95
CA PHE A 129 8.82 5.91 30.91
C PHE A 129 8.53 5.43 32.33
N ARG A 130 7.24 5.44 32.71
CA ARG A 130 6.80 5.25 34.10
C ARG A 130 7.49 6.27 35.02
N ASP A 131 8.14 5.82 36.09
CA ASP A 131 8.83 6.67 37.07
C ASP A 131 10.31 6.93 36.71
N VAL A 132 10.75 6.50 35.52
CA VAL A 132 12.11 6.69 35.04
C VAL A 132 12.15 7.78 33.98
N SER A 133 13.17 8.65 34.06
CA SER A 133 13.51 9.64 33.05
C SER A 133 14.93 9.39 32.56
N VAL A 134 15.11 9.34 31.25
CA VAL A 134 16.42 9.20 30.61
C VAL A 134 16.63 10.39 29.69
N ASP A 135 17.73 11.10 29.89
CA ASP A 135 18.13 12.22 29.03
C ASP A 135 19.13 11.74 27.98
N LEU A 136 18.90 12.18 26.74
CA LEU A 136 19.82 12.01 25.63
C LEU A 136 20.61 13.29 25.44
N ASN A 137 21.93 13.15 25.27
CA ASN A 137 22.77 14.28 24.87
C ASN A 137 22.47 14.71 23.41
N ILE A 138 23.10 15.79 22.95
CA ILE A 138 22.86 16.34 21.61
C ILE A 138 23.15 15.34 20.48
N ASN A 139 24.26 14.60 20.55
CA ASN A 139 24.62 13.61 19.52
C ASN A 139 23.61 12.47 19.45
N GLU A 140 23.25 11.94 20.62
CA GLU A 140 22.24 10.89 20.76
C GLU A 140 20.88 11.35 20.24
N SER A 141 20.49 12.58 20.59
CA SER A 141 19.24 13.18 20.16
C SER A 141 19.17 13.30 18.64
N LEU A 142 20.26 13.75 18.00
CA LEU A 142 20.33 13.92 16.54
C LEU A 142 20.33 12.57 15.80
N ILE A 143 21.02 11.55 16.31
CA ILE A 143 20.97 10.17 15.76
C ILE A 143 19.53 9.64 15.81
N VAL A 144 18.86 9.80 16.95
CA VAL A 144 17.49 9.35 17.15
C VAL A 144 16.54 10.08 16.20
N ILE A 145 16.63 11.42 16.10
CA ILE A 145 15.82 12.21 15.18
C ILE A 145 16.01 11.75 13.73
N ASN A 146 17.25 11.53 13.30
CA ASN A 146 17.55 11.06 11.95
C ASN A 146 16.92 9.68 11.67
N THR A 147 17.09 8.74 12.62
CA THR A 147 16.48 7.40 12.55
C THR A 147 14.97 7.48 12.40
N LEU A 148 14.29 8.30 13.22
CA LEU A 148 12.84 8.49 13.15
C LEU A 148 12.42 9.11 11.80
N ALA A 149 13.15 10.09 11.30
CA ALA A 149 12.88 10.73 10.01
C ALA A 149 13.01 9.72 8.85
N VAL A 150 14.05 8.90 8.87
CA VAL A 150 14.30 7.87 7.85
C VAL A 150 13.24 6.77 7.93
N LYS A 151 12.86 6.31 9.13
CA LYS A 151 11.75 5.36 9.30
C LYS A 151 10.46 5.92 8.73
N ARG A 152 10.12 7.18 9.02
CA ARG A 152 8.92 7.83 8.50
C ARG A 152 8.93 7.88 6.97
N SER A 153 10.07 8.21 6.37
CA SER A 153 10.26 8.23 4.92
C SER A 153 10.08 6.82 4.31
N ALA A 154 10.70 5.81 4.92
CA ALA A 154 10.60 4.41 4.48
C ALA A 154 9.15 3.89 4.53
N LEU A 155 8.43 4.15 5.62
CA LEU A 155 7.02 3.78 5.76
C LEU A 155 6.17 4.46 4.67
N ARG A 156 6.35 5.77 4.43
CA ARG A 156 5.61 6.47 3.37
C ARG A 156 5.85 5.81 2.01
N GLY A 157 7.11 5.63 1.60
CA GLY A 157 7.44 5.04 0.31
C GLY A 157 6.88 3.63 0.15
N GLY A 158 7.01 2.80 1.19
CA GLY A 158 6.53 1.43 1.19
C GLY A 158 5.00 1.30 1.14
N TYR A 159 4.29 2.08 1.95
CA TYR A 159 2.83 1.98 2.03
C TYR A 159 2.12 2.45 0.78
N TRP A 160 2.55 3.54 0.14
CA TRP A 160 1.92 4.00 -1.11
C TRP A 160 2.05 2.95 -2.22
N SER A 161 3.22 2.35 -2.36
CA SER A 161 3.46 1.30 -3.36
C SER A 161 2.69 0.01 -3.03
N THR A 162 2.74 -0.44 -1.77
CA THR A 162 2.07 -1.67 -1.33
C THR A 162 0.54 -1.55 -1.42
N ALA A 163 -0.02 -0.42 -0.98
CA ALA A 163 -1.46 -0.17 -1.05
C ALA A 163 -1.96 -0.15 -2.50
N GLY A 164 -1.22 0.49 -3.42
CA GLY A 164 -1.51 0.42 -4.85
C GLY A 164 -1.61 -1.01 -5.35
N LYS A 165 -0.51 -1.76 -5.23
CA LYS A 165 -0.42 -3.15 -5.72
C LYS A 165 -1.46 -4.09 -5.13
N GLN A 166 -1.79 -3.93 -3.84
CA GLN A 166 -2.79 -4.77 -3.17
C GLN A 166 -4.24 -4.40 -3.49
N VAL A 167 -4.50 -3.18 -3.98
CA VAL A 167 -5.85 -2.73 -4.39
C VAL A 167 -6.18 -3.10 -5.83
N GLU A 168 -5.19 -3.19 -6.72
CA GLU A 168 -5.39 -3.43 -8.16
C GLU A 168 -6.34 -4.61 -8.45
N LYS A 169 -6.02 -5.80 -7.91
CA LYS A 169 -6.83 -7.02 -8.10
C LYS A 169 -8.24 -6.88 -7.51
N PRO A 170 -8.41 -6.61 -6.20
CA PRO A 170 -9.75 -6.56 -5.62
C PRO A 170 -10.63 -5.46 -6.21
N LEU A 171 -10.04 -4.34 -6.65
CA LEU A 171 -10.78 -3.26 -7.30
C LEU A 171 -11.39 -3.71 -8.63
N MET A 172 -10.61 -4.40 -9.47
CA MET A 172 -11.12 -4.93 -10.74
C MET A 172 -12.20 -5.98 -10.54
N ILE A 173 -12.01 -6.89 -9.59
CA ILE A 173 -13.03 -7.89 -9.24
C ILE A 173 -14.31 -7.20 -8.74
N ALA A 174 -14.18 -6.14 -7.94
CA ALA A 174 -15.32 -5.37 -7.46
C ALA A 174 -16.06 -4.67 -8.62
N LEU A 175 -15.34 -4.11 -9.60
CA LEU A 175 -15.95 -3.55 -10.81
C LEU A 175 -16.70 -4.63 -11.61
N CYS A 176 -16.06 -5.77 -11.89
CA CYS A 176 -16.71 -6.90 -12.55
C CYS A 176 -17.97 -7.37 -11.80
N ALA A 177 -17.91 -7.45 -10.47
CA ALA A 177 -19.05 -7.86 -9.64
C ALA A 177 -20.18 -6.83 -9.64
N LEU A 178 -19.88 -5.51 -9.65
CA LEU A 178 -20.88 -4.46 -9.74
C LEU A 178 -21.72 -4.57 -11.03
N PHE A 179 -21.06 -4.86 -12.15
CA PHE A 179 -21.71 -5.05 -13.46
C PHE A 179 -22.05 -6.51 -13.76
N LYS A 180 -22.01 -7.39 -12.74
CA LYS A 180 -22.31 -8.83 -12.85
C LYS A 180 -21.64 -9.52 -14.05
N VAL A 181 -20.40 -9.14 -14.35
CA VAL A 181 -19.61 -9.77 -15.40
C VAL A 181 -19.37 -11.24 -15.01
N PRO A 182 -19.74 -12.23 -15.85
CA PRO A 182 -19.51 -13.62 -15.54
C PRO A 182 -18.02 -13.95 -15.41
N LYS A 183 -17.66 -14.80 -14.44
CA LYS A 183 -16.25 -15.10 -14.09
C LYS A 183 -15.41 -15.60 -15.26
N LYS A 184 -16.01 -16.29 -16.24
CA LYS A 184 -15.33 -16.78 -17.45
C LYS A 184 -14.78 -15.66 -18.35
N TYR A 185 -15.23 -14.42 -18.18
CA TYR A 185 -14.82 -13.27 -19.00
C TYR A 185 -13.74 -12.40 -18.35
N TYR A 186 -13.16 -12.82 -17.23
CA TYR A 186 -12.02 -12.10 -16.66
C TYR A 186 -11.11 -12.99 -15.83
N ASP A 187 -9.82 -12.69 -15.87
CA ASP A 187 -8.82 -13.39 -15.08
C ASP A 187 -7.61 -12.48 -14.81
N GLN A 188 -6.79 -12.91 -13.87
CA GLN A 188 -5.39 -12.53 -13.76
C GLN A 188 -4.58 -13.78 -13.97
N ARG A 189 -4.14 -14.04 -15.22
CA ARG A 189 -3.24 -15.17 -15.49
C ARG A 189 -2.13 -15.14 -14.43
N ASN A 190 -2.02 -16.22 -13.63
CA ASN A 190 -1.02 -16.36 -12.56
C ASN A 190 0.36 -16.60 -13.17
N LEU A 191 0.85 -15.61 -13.90
CA LEU A 191 2.22 -15.60 -14.40
C LEU A 191 3.15 -15.11 -13.28
N PRO A 192 4.37 -15.67 -13.18
CA PRO A 192 5.45 -15.09 -12.37
C PRO A 192 5.56 -13.59 -12.64
N GLU A 193 5.97 -12.79 -11.65
CA GLU A 193 6.05 -11.32 -11.79
C GLU A 193 6.94 -10.88 -12.98
N SER A 194 7.91 -11.71 -13.37
CA SER A 194 8.76 -11.51 -14.54
C SER A 194 8.09 -11.79 -15.90
N GLN A 195 6.90 -12.39 -15.89
CA GLN A 195 6.10 -12.80 -17.06
C GLN A 195 4.71 -12.13 -17.09
N ARG A 196 4.34 -11.35 -16.06
CA ARG A 196 3.10 -10.56 -16.09
C ARG A 196 3.27 -9.39 -17.05
N GLU A 197 2.54 -9.44 -18.16
CA GLU A 197 2.49 -8.35 -19.13
C GLU A 197 1.46 -7.28 -18.75
N SER A 198 0.44 -7.62 -17.94
CA SER A 198 -0.62 -6.68 -17.53
C SER A 198 -1.21 -7.00 -16.14
N ASP A 199 -1.87 -6.01 -15.53
CA ASP A 199 -2.45 -6.13 -14.18
C ASP A 199 -3.75 -6.96 -14.15
N PHE A 200 -4.52 -6.96 -15.25
CA PHE A 200 -5.82 -7.66 -15.36
C PHE A 200 -6.18 -7.97 -16.82
N TYR A 201 -7.03 -8.98 -17.06
CA TYR A 201 -7.51 -9.33 -18.40
C TYR A 201 -9.04 -9.45 -18.43
N LEU A 202 -9.65 -8.92 -19.48
CA LEU A 202 -11.02 -9.21 -19.89
C LEU A 202 -11.02 -10.11 -21.13
N PHE A 203 -12.04 -10.95 -21.29
CA PHE A 203 -12.21 -11.84 -22.44
C PHE A 203 -13.59 -11.65 -23.07
N ASP A 204 -13.68 -11.70 -24.39
CA ASP A 204 -14.96 -11.78 -25.10
C ASP A 204 -15.39 -13.24 -25.36
N ASP A 205 -16.56 -13.42 -25.97
CA ASP A 205 -17.09 -14.74 -26.34
C ASP A 205 -16.22 -15.52 -27.33
N THR A 206 -15.31 -14.85 -28.05
CA THR A 206 -14.38 -15.50 -28.98
C THR A 206 -13.12 -16.01 -28.26
N GLY A 207 -12.93 -15.64 -26.98
CA GLY A 207 -11.74 -15.94 -26.20
C GLY A 207 -10.58 -14.98 -26.45
N LYS A 208 -10.82 -13.85 -27.14
CA LYS A 208 -9.80 -12.81 -27.32
C LYS A 208 -9.57 -12.07 -26.00
N ASP A 209 -8.31 -11.86 -25.66
CA ASP A 209 -7.91 -11.18 -24.44
C ASP A 209 -7.71 -9.67 -24.64
N TYR A 210 -8.13 -8.92 -23.64
CA TYR A 210 -8.01 -7.48 -23.56
C TYR A 210 -7.21 -7.15 -22.29
N PRO A 211 -5.89 -6.91 -22.41
CA PRO A 211 -5.06 -6.51 -21.28
C PRO A 211 -5.50 -5.16 -20.73
N GLY A 212 -5.49 -5.06 -19.40
CA GLY A 212 -5.86 -3.85 -18.68
C GLY A 212 -4.88 -3.52 -17.56
N GLU A 213 -4.75 -2.22 -17.31
CA GLU A 213 -3.90 -1.66 -16.27
C GLU A 213 -4.74 -1.02 -15.17
N VAL A 214 -4.24 -1.07 -13.94
CA VAL A 214 -4.85 -0.38 -12.81
C VAL A 214 -3.82 0.50 -12.13
N LYS A 215 -4.10 1.80 -11.97
CA LYS A 215 -3.13 2.74 -11.41
C LYS A 215 -3.74 3.70 -10.41
N LEU A 216 -3.23 3.68 -9.17
CA LEU A 216 -3.56 4.68 -8.16
C LEU A 216 -2.57 5.85 -8.22
N MET A 217 -2.79 6.77 -9.16
CA MET A 217 -1.90 7.87 -9.50
C MET A 217 -1.89 9.00 -8.45
N GLY A 218 -0.71 9.62 -8.31
CA GLY A 218 -0.52 10.90 -7.61
C GLY A 218 -0.43 12.06 -8.59
N LYS A 219 -0.75 13.29 -8.14
CA LYS A 219 -0.60 14.49 -8.99
C LYS A 219 0.83 14.65 -9.55
N GLY A 220 1.84 14.18 -8.82
CA GLY A 220 3.24 14.23 -9.22
C GLY A 220 3.75 13.01 -9.98
N ASN A 221 2.88 12.08 -10.38
CA ASN A 221 3.25 10.93 -11.21
C ASN A 221 2.17 10.65 -12.28
N PRO A 222 1.94 11.57 -13.23
CA PRO A 222 1.05 11.32 -14.37
C PRO A 222 1.61 10.25 -15.33
N GLU A 223 2.93 10.02 -15.33
CA GLU A 223 3.62 9.05 -16.18
C GLU A 223 3.24 7.59 -15.88
N SER A 224 2.67 7.32 -14.71
CA SER A 224 2.11 5.99 -14.40
C SER A 224 1.03 5.57 -15.40
N ALA A 225 0.35 6.52 -16.05
CA ALA A 225 -0.59 6.24 -17.12
C ALA A 225 0.10 5.67 -18.37
N ASP A 226 1.38 5.96 -18.59
CA ASP A 226 2.11 5.54 -19.79
C ASP A 226 2.37 4.02 -19.83
N ALA A 227 2.18 3.34 -18.69
CA ALA A 227 2.19 1.88 -18.61
C ALA A 227 1.21 1.25 -19.61
N VAL A 228 0.10 1.94 -19.92
CA VAL A 228 -0.90 1.47 -20.88
C VAL A 228 -0.31 1.33 -22.29
N TYR A 229 0.59 2.23 -22.68
CA TYR A 229 1.24 2.23 -24.00
C TYR A 229 2.38 1.20 -24.04
N ALA A 230 3.21 1.17 -23.00
CA ALA A 230 4.37 0.29 -22.94
C ALA A 230 3.98 -1.20 -22.95
N ARG A 231 2.76 -1.52 -22.49
CA ARG A 231 2.24 -2.89 -22.34
C ARG A 231 1.12 -3.23 -23.33
N ASP A 232 0.90 -2.40 -24.36
CA ASP A 232 -0.18 -2.54 -25.36
C ASP A 232 -1.55 -2.84 -24.74
N SER A 233 -1.85 -2.16 -23.62
CA SER A 233 -3.09 -2.37 -22.88
C SER A 233 -4.27 -1.71 -23.58
N ARG A 234 -5.44 -2.35 -23.48
CA ARG A 234 -6.67 -1.91 -24.15
C ARG A 234 -7.52 -1.01 -23.27
N PHE A 235 -7.33 -1.09 -21.95
CA PHE A 235 -7.99 -0.17 -21.03
C PHE A 235 -7.15 0.16 -19.80
N LEU A 236 -7.43 1.31 -19.18
CA LEU A 236 -6.84 1.75 -17.93
C LEU A 236 -7.93 2.13 -16.91
N VAL A 237 -7.83 1.59 -15.69
CA VAL A 237 -8.63 2.03 -14.55
C VAL A 237 -7.73 2.81 -13.59
N ALA A 238 -8.02 4.08 -13.39
CA ALA A 238 -7.24 4.95 -12.53
C ALA A 238 -8.12 5.69 -11.52
N ASN A 239 -7.54 6.04 -10.36
CA ASN A 239 -8.22 6.95 -9.45
C ASN A 239 -8.41 8.33 -10.08
N LYS A 240 -7.40 8.87 -10.77
CA LYS A 240 -7.44 10.20 -11.38
C LYS A 240 -6.62 10.22 -12.66
N LEU A 241 -7.08 10.91 -13.69
CA LEU A 241 -6.43 11.09 -14.98
C LEU A 241 -6.33 12.58 -15.32
N SER A 242 -5.22 13.01 -15.92
CA SER A 242 -5.13 14.36 -16.48
C SER A 242 -5.93 14.46 -17.78
N ASP A 243 -6.31 15.67 -18.19
CA ASP A 243 -6.97 15.88 -19.48
C ASP A 243 -6.10 15.44 -20.65
N THR A 244 -4.78 15.60 -20.53
CA THR A 244 -3.81 15.09 -21.51
C THR A 244 -3.85 13.57 -21.62
N ASN A 245 -3.89 12.84 -20.49
CA ASN A 245 -3.99 11.38 -20.52
C ASN A 245 -5.27 10.93 -21.22
N LYS A 246 -6.40 11.59 -20.93
CA LYS A 246 -7.70 11.28 -21.54
C LYS A 246 -7.66 11.49 -23.06
N GLN A 247 -7.16 12.64 -23.50
CA GLN A 247 -7.05 12.97 -24.94
C GLN A 247 -6.12 12.01 -25.69
N GLN A 248 -4.99 11.63 -25.10
CA GLN A 248 -4.07 10.67 -25.73
C GLN A 248 -4.71 9.29 -25.87
N MET A 249 -5.32 8.77 -24.79
CA MET A 249 -6.01 7.49 -24.82
C MET A 249 -7.17 7.49 -25.81
N ASP A 250 -7.97 8.56 -25.85
CA ASP A 250 -9.05 8.71 -26.83
C ASP A 250 -8.51 8.70 -28.28
N SER A 251 -7.36 9.35 -28.53
CA SER A 251 -6.73 9.38 -29.86
C SER A 251 -6.15 8.04 -30.31
N GLU A 252 -5.75 7.19 -29.36
CA GLU A 252 -5.18 5.87 -29.60
C GLU A 252 -6.22 4.74 -29.48
N GLY A 253 -7.48 5.06 -29.17
CA GLY A 253 -8.55 4.08 -28.98
C GLY A 253 -8.40 3.24 -27.72
N ILE A 254 -7.64 3.72 -26.73
CA ILE A 254 -7.46 3.08 -25.43
C ILE A 254 -8.61 3.52 -24.53
N LEU A 255 -9.30 2.55 -23.92
CA LEU A 255 -10.43 2.84 -23.04
C LEU A 255 -9.94 3.25 -21.66
N TRP A 256 -10.65 4.14 -20.98
CA TRP A 256 -10.21 4.61 -19.66
C TRP A 256 -11.36 4.79 -18.70
N VAL A 257 -11.09 4.61 -17.41
CA VAL A 257 -12.01 4.83 -16.29
C VAL A 257 -11.32 5.69 -15.25
N GLU A 258 -11.87 6.87 -14.97
CA GLU A 258 -11.46 7.72 -13.85
C GLU A 258 -12.43 7.50 -12.68
N LEU A 259 -11.94 7.01 -11.55
CA LEU A 259 -12.79 6.67 -10.41
C LEU A 259 -13.09 7.84 -9.49
N GLN A 260 -12.15 8.80 -9.31
CA GLN A 260 -12.29 9.97 -8.44
C GLN A 260 -13.12 11.09 -9.12
N THR A 261 -14.31 10.71 -9.59
CA THR A 261 -15.34 11.60 -10.11
C THR A 261 -16.71 11.03 -9.74
N GLU A 262 -17.74 11.87 -9.76
CA GLU A 262 -19.09 11.44 -9.45
C GLU A 262 -19.52 10.31 -10.40
N ASN A 263 -19.91 9.17 -9.83
CA ASN A 263 -20.26 7.96 -10.59
C ASN A 263 -19.19 7.48 -11.59
N GLY A 264 -17.91 7.78 -11.35
CA GLY A 264 -16.81 7.45 -12.28
C GLY A 264 -16.72 5.96 -12.64
N TYR A 265 -17.05 5.08 -11.68
CA TYR A 265 -17.13 3.63 -11.91
C TYR A 265 -18.10 3.23 -13.03
N LYS A 266 -19.12 4.05 -13.35
CA LYS A 266 -20.08 3.78 -14.44
C LYS A 266 -19.42 3.78 -15.80
N ARG A 267 -18.31 4.49 -15.99
CA ARG A 267 -17.54 4.45 -17.24
C ARG A 267 -16.99 3.06 -17.55
N PHE A 268 -16.86 2.18 -16.55
CA PHE A 268 -16.51 0.78 -16.81
C PHE A 268 -17.55 0.05 -17.66
N GLU A 269 -18.82 0.46 -17.63
CA GLU A 269 -19.86 -0.04 -18.53
C GLU A 269 -19.52 0.21 -20.01
N GLU A 270 -18.96 1.38 -20.32
CA GLU A 270 -18.51 1.74 -21.67
C GLU A 270 -17.36 0.84 -22.12
N VAL A 271 -16.47 0.46 -21.19
CA VAL A 271 -15.38 -0.48 -21.46
C VAL A 271 -15.96 -1.85 -21.86
N LEU A 272 -16.83 -2.40 -21.02
CA LEU A 272 -17.45 -3.71 -21.25
C LEU A 272 -18.25 -3.73 -22.56
N LYS A 273 -19.02 -2.68 -22.82
CA LYS A 273 -19.79 -2.53 -24.06
C LYS A 273 -18.90 -2.47 -25.30
N THR A 274 -17.83 -1.68 -25.26
CA THR A 274 -16.93 -1.50 -26.42
C THR A 274 -16.17 -2.78 -26.73
N LEU A 275 -15.76 -3.52 -25.69
CA LEU A 275 -15.06 -4.79 -25.82
C LEU A 275 -15.99 -5.99 -26.02
N SER A 276 -17.31 -5.77 -26.13
CA SER A 276 -18.32 -6.83 -26.29
C SER A 276 -18.27 -7.91 -25.19
N ILE A 277 -18.00 -7.48 -23.96
CA ILE A 277 -17.99 -8.33 -22.76
C ILE A 277 -19.41 -8.42 -22.20
N PRO A 278 -19.97 -9.60 -21.91
CA PRO A 278 -21.30 -9.69 -21.29
C PRO A 278 -21.34 -9.13 -19.86
N TYR A 279 -22.34 -8.30 -19.58
CA TYR A 279 -22.56 -7.67 -18.28
C TYR A 279 -24.04 -7.29 -18.07
N GLU A 280 -24.41 -6.96 -16.84
CA GLU A 280 -25.69 -6.32 -16.51
C GLU A 280 -25.43 -4.89 -15.97
N PRO A 281 -26.13 -3.86 -16.49
CA PRO A 281 -25.98 -2.49 -16.00
C PRO A 281 -26.27 -2.38 -14.50
N PHE A 282 -25.43 -1.64 -13.78
CA PHE A 282 -25.62 -1.42 -12.35
C PHE A 282 -26.58 -0.25 -12.08
N THR A 283 -27.71 -0.54 -11.42
CA THR A 283 -28.76 0.44 -11.07
C THR A 283 -29.04 0.53 -9.56
N GLY A 284 -28.33 -0.25 -8.74
CA GLY A 284 -28.57 -0.36 -7.30
C GLY A 284 -27.87 0.69 -6.44
N ASP A 285 -28.01 0.55 -5.13
CA ASP A 285 -27.24 1.32 -4.15
C ASP A 285 -25.79 0.81 -4.07
N LEU A 286 -24.83 1.72 -4.33
CA LEU A 286 -23.41 1.38 -4.37
C LEU A 286 -22.93 0.87 -3.01
N GLN A 287 -23.27 1.55 -1.91
CA GLN A 287 -22.74 1.21 -0.59
C GLN A 287 -23.20 -0.17 -0.12
N SER A 288 -24.50 -0.44 -0.22
CA SER A 288 -25.11 -1.72 0.13
C SER A 288 -24.54 -2.86 -0.72
N THR A 289 -24.27 -2.61 -2.01
CA THR A 289 -23.66 -3.61 -2.89
C THR A 289 -22.22 -3.89 -2.49
N LEU A 290 -21.42 -2.85 -2.20
CA LEU A 290 -20.04 -2.99 -1.74
C LEU A 290 -19.94 -3.72 -0.39
N ASP A 291 -20.90 -3.50 0.51
CA ASP A 291 -20.98 -4.23 1.78
C ASP A 291 -21.18 -5.73 1.60
N ARG A 292 -21.86 -6.14 0.53
CA ARG A 292 -22.06 -7.55 0.18
C ARG A 292 -20.86 -8.18 -0.53
N ILE A 293 -20.26 -7.49 -1.50
CA ILE A 293 -19.22 -8.10 -2.36
C ILE A 293 -17.80 -8.03 -1.79
N LEU A 294 -17.44 -6.94 -1.09
CA LEU A 294 -16.05 -6.75 -0.64
C LEU A 294 -15.60 -7.77 0.42
N PRO A 295 -16.42 -8.20 1.40
CA PRO A 295 -16.02 -9.25 2.33
C PRO A 295 -15.65 -10.56 1.62
N VAL A 296 -16.38 -10.92 0.56
CA VAL A 296 -16.16 -12.13 -0.23
C VAL A 296 -14.89 -12.02 -1.08
N ILE A 297 -14.67 -10.86 -1.70
CA ILE A 297 -13.47 -10.59 -2.52
C ILE A 297 -12.19 -10.59 -1.67
N LEU A 298 -12.29 -10.20 -0.39
CA LEU A 298 -11.16 -10.01 0.50
C LEU A 298 -10.96 -11.14 1.52
N SER A 299 -11.84 -12.14 1.58
CA SER A 299 -11.61 -13.34 2.38
C SER A 299 -10.61 -14.26 1.67
N ASP A 300 -9.53 -14.62 2.36
CA ASP A 300 -8.39 -15.41 1.86
C ASP A 300 -8.70 -16.87 1.46
N ASP A 301 -9.97 -17.25 1.23
CA ASP A 301 -10.40 -18.62 0.87
C ASP A 301 -11.23 -18.73 -0.42
N VAL A 302 -11.34 -17.69 -1.25
CA VAL A 302 -11.97 -17.88 -2.57
C VAL A 302 -11.30 -17.07 -3.67
N GLN A 303 -10.09 -17.47 -4.06
CA GLN A 303 -9.54 -17.09 -5.36
C GLN A 303 -10.07 -17.96 -6.51
N ASP A 304 -10.79 -19.06 -6.25
CA ASP A 304 -11.18 -20.03 -7.28
C ASP A 304 -12.68 -20.37 -7.43
N SER A 305 -13.63 -19.77 -6.69
CA SER A 305 -15.05 -20.22 -6.81
C SER A 305 -16.17 -19.24 -6.45
N VAL A 306 -15.99 -17.92 -6.57
CA VAL A 306 -17.14 -16.99 -6.48
C VAL A 306 -17.60 -16.54 -7.86
N THR A 307 -18.74 -17.06 -8.30
CA THR A 307 -19.58 -16.41 -9.29
C THR A 307 -20.52 -15.42 -8.59
N PRO A 308 -20.84 -14.25 -9.19
CA PRO A 308 -21.86 -13.34 -8.68
C PRO A 308 -23.24 -14.00 -8.44
N GLU A 309 -23.51 -15.11 -9.15
CA GLU A 309 -24.73 -15.93 -9.06
C GLU A 309 -24.86 -16.70 -7.73
N VAL A 310 -23.76 -17.14 -7.12
CA VAL A 310 -23.78 -17.84 -5.81
C VAL A 310 -24.09 -16.86 -4.68
N VAL A 311 -23.58 -15.62 -4.76
CA VAL A 311 -23.80 -14.57 -3.75
C VAL A 311 -25.22 -14.00 -3.79
N LEU A 312 -25.93 -14.13 -4.91
CA LEU A 312 -27.33 -13.71 -5.04
C LEU A 312 -28.28 -14.83 -4.58
N SER A 313 -28.03 -16.08 -4.98
CA SER A 313 -28.90 -17.23 -4.66
C SER A 313 -28.88 -17.64 -3.18
N GLU A 314 -27.73 -17.56 -2.49
CA GLU A 314 -27.68 -17.87 -1.04
C GLU A 314 -28.41 -16.84 -0.17
N SER A 315 -28.52 -15.59 -0.65
CA SER A 315 -29.23 -14.52 0.07
C SER A 315 -30.75 -14.60 -0.08
N GLU A 316 -31.25 -15.11 -1.21
CA GLU A 316 -32.67 -15.35 -1.43
C GLU A 316 -33.16 -16.55 -0.62
N GLN A 317 -32.37 -17.64 -0.53
CA GLN A 317 -32.73 -18.81 0.28
C GLN A 317 -32.74 -18.55 1.79
N ARG A 318 -31.89 -17.63 2.30
CA ARG A 318 -31.92 -17.26 3.74
C ARG A 318 -33.10 -16.37 4.12
N ASN A 319 -33.73 -15.69 3.16
CA ASN A 319 -34.91 -14.86 3.43
C ASN A 319 -36.23 -15.65 3.38
N GLU A 320 -36.26 -16.84 2.79
CA GLU A 320 -37.47 -17.69 2.72
C GLU A 320 -37.62 -18.68 3.90
N SER A 321 -36.55 -18.96 4.66
CA SER A 321 -36.59 -20.00 5.72
C SER A 321 -36.70 -19.47 7.17
N GLY A 322 -37.22 -18.25 7.37
CA GLY A 322 -37.16 -17.54 8.65
C GLY A 322 -38.48 -16.96 9.17
N SER A 323 -39.63 -17.48 8.78
CA SER A 323 -40.91 -17.16 9.44
C SER A 323 -41.71 -18.41 9.76
N GLU A 324 -41.36 -19.10 10.85
CA GLU A 324 -42.30 -19.92 11.61
C GLU A 324 -41.60 -20.41 12.87
N LEU A 325 -41.83 -19.73 13.99
CA LEU A 325 -42.07 -20.42 15.25
C LEU A 325 -42.80 -19.47 16.20
N LEU A 326 -44.07 -19.80 16.33
CA LEU A 326 -45.05 -19.27 17.24
C LEU A 326 -44.59 -19.39 18.70
N VAL A 327 -45.04 -18.39 19.45
CA VAL A 327 -45.21 -18.34 20.90
C VAL A 327 -45.85 -19.62 21.45
N GLU A 328 -45.37 -20.12 22.60
CA GLU A 328 -46.25 -20.57 23.70
C GLU A 328 -45.49 -20.80 25.03
N PHE A 329 -46.05 -20.18 26.09
CA PHE A 329 -45.78 -20.16 27.55
C PHE A 329 -44.48 -19.54 28.07
#